data_AF-A9L3A6-F1
#
_entry.id   AF-A9L3A6-F1
#
_cell.length_a   1.000
_cell.length_b   1.000
_cell.length_c   1.000
_cell.angle_alpha   90.00
_cell.angle_beta   90.00
_cell.angle_gamma   90.00
#
_symmetry.space_group_name_H-M   'P 1'
#
loop_
_entity.id
_entity.type
_entity.pdbx_description
1 polymer ?
#
loop_
_entity_poly.entity_id
_entity_poly.type
_entity_poly.pdbx_seq_one_letter_code
_entity_poly.pdbx_strand_id
1 'polypeptide(L)' 'MVEDTGRIIRSDKRGAISENSAKLLTRLNIPYDNWLKLTTEFGKLFHGPVGTLQELTDYCEHLEKRRRHFAASCQHFHSN' A
#
# COMPACT_ATOMS: atom_id res chain seq x y z
N MET A 1 -7.38 -0.08 -15.66
CA MET A 1 -6.52 -0.11 -14.45
C MET A 1 -7.31 -0.32 -13.16
N VAL A 2 -8.61 0.03 -13.08
CA VAL A 2 -9.43 -0.18 -11.87
C VAL A 2 -10.03 -1.60 -11.78
N GLU A 3 -10.16 -2.29 -12.91
CA GLU A 3 -10.90 -3.56 -12.99
C GLU A 3 -10.13 -4.77 -12.41
N ASP A 4 -8.81 -4.80 -12.58
CA ASP A 4 -7.96 -5.89 -12.07
C ASP A 4 -7.82 -5.81 -10.54
N THR A 5 -7.56 -4.63 -9.98
CA THR A 5 -7.41 -4.47 -8.52
C THR A 5 -8.71 -4.71 -7.76
N GLY A 6 -9.87 -4.42 -8.37
CA GLY A 6 -11.18 -4.61 -7.74
C GLY A 6 -11.77 -6.01 -7.83
N ARG A 7 -11.52 -6.77 -8.91
CA ARG A 7 -12.12 -8.11 -9.12
C ARG A 7 -11.34 -9.28 -8.51
N ILE A 8 -10.10 -9.06 -8.09
CA ILE A 8 -9.16 -10.14 -7.71
C ILE A 8 -9.28 -10.56 -6.22
N ILE A 9 -10.07 -9.84 -5.42
CA ILE A 9 -10.29 -10.17 -4.00
C ILE A 9 -11.61 -10.93 -3.84
N ARG A 10 -11.59 -12.21 -4.18
CA ARG A 10 -12.68 -13.15 -3.86
C ARG A 10 -12.22 -14.05 -2.72
N SER A 11 -12.98 -14.10 -1.63
CA SER A 11 -12.62 -14.83 -0.40
C SER A 11 -12.42 -16.34 -0.61
N ASP A 12 -13.03 -16.90 -1.66
CA ASP A 12 -12.96 -18.30 -2.09
C ASP A 12 -11.81 -18.60 -3.07
N LYS A 13 -11.17 -17.56 -3.63
CA LYS A 13 -10.01 -17.66 -4.53
C LYS A 13 -8.97 -16.62 -4.13
N ARG A 14 -8.15 -16.94 -3.11
CA ARG A 14 -7.04 -16.07 -2.69
C ARG A 14 -6.17 -15.69 -3.90
N GLY A 15 -6.29 -14.44 -4.37
CA GLY A 15 -5.24 -13.75 -5.11
C GLY A 15 -4.91 -14.28 -6.50
N ALA A 16 -5.91 -14.48 -7.36
CA ALA A 16 -5.63 -14.67 -8.79
C ALA A 16 -5.22 -13.33 -9.42
N ILE A 17 -3.96 -12.91 -9.24
CA ILE A 17 -3.41 -11.74 -9.94
C ILE A 17 -3.22 -12.08 -11.44
N SER A 18 -3.67 -11.21 -12.34
CA SER A 18 -3.41 -11.40 -13.77
C SER A 18 -1.91 -11.34 -14.04
N GLU A 19 -1.42 -12.04 -15.07
CA GLU A 19 0.01 -12.01 -15.44
C GLU A 19 0.47 -10.57 -15.73
N ASN A 20 -0.40 -9.76 -16.31
CA ASN A 20 -0.17 -8.34 -16.53
C ASN A 20 -0.01 -7.56 -15.23
N SER A 21 -0.90 -7.79 -14.25
CA SER A 21 -0.81 -7.16 -12.93
C SER A 21 0.44 -7.63 -12.17
N ALA A 22 0.82 -8.90 -12.25
CA ALA A 22 2.06 -9.39 -11.67
C ALA A 22 3.30 -8.69 -12.27
N LYS A 23 3.35 -8.58 -13.61
CA LYS A 23 4.42 -7.83 -14.32
C LYS A 23 4.48 -6.36 -13.89
N LEU A 24 3.32 -5.73 -13.68
CA LEU A 24 3.25 -4.35 -13.19
C LEU A 24 3.79 -4.23 -11.77
N LEU A 25 3.42 -5.13 -10.86
CA LEU A 25 3.94 -5.13 -9.49
C LEU A 25 5.45 -5.30 -9.46
N THR A 26 6.00 -6.23 -10.25
CA THR A 26 7.45 -6.39 -10.39
C THR A 26 8.13 -5.12 -10.89
N ARG A 27 7.56 -4.45 -11.89
CA ARG A 27 8.11 -3.17 -12.42
C ARG A 27 8.07 -2.04 -11.40
N LEU A 28 7.06 -2.03 -10.53
CA LEU A 28 6.91 -1.05 -9.44
C LEU A 28 7.69 -1.44 -8.19
N ASN A 29 8.40 -2.57 -8.22
CA ASN A 29 9.09 -3.14 -7.07
C ASN A 29 8.15 -3.35 -5.86
N ILE A 30 6.93 -3.81 -6.10
CA ILE A 30 5.95 -4.11 -5.06
C ILE A 30 5.88 -5.62 -4.88
N PRO A 31 6.35 -6.18 -3.76
CA PRO A 31 6.21 -7.60 -3.49
C PRO A 31 4.74 -8.03 -3.49
N TYR A 32 4.45 -9.22 -4.01
CA TYR A 32 3.10 -9.76 -4.07
C TYR A 32 2.42 -9.81 -2.69
N ASP A 33 3.16 -10.20 -1.64
CA ASP A 33 2.64 -10.26 -0.28
C ASP A 33 2.29 -8.86 0.26
N ASN A 34 3.11 -7.85 -0.06
CA ASN A 34 2.82 -6.46 0.28
C ASN A 34 1.58 -5.97 -0.45
N TRP A 35 1.44 -6.28 -1.75
CA TRP A 35 0.26 -5.93 -2.52
C TRP A 35 -1.01 -6.59 -1.99
N LEU A 36 -0.97 -7.90 -1.69
CA LEU A 36 -2.10 -8.63 -1.14
C LEU A 36 -2.53 -8.05 0.21
N LYS A 37 -1.55 -7.79 1.09
CA LYS A 37 -1.80 -7.19 2.41
C LYS A 37 -2.37 -5.78 2.29
N LEU A 38 -1.80 -4.93 1.45
CA LEU A 38 -2.30 -3.58 1.22
C LEU A 38 -3.72 -3.60 0.63
N THR A 39 -4.00 -4.45 -0.35
CA THR A 39 -5.32 -4.47 -1.02
C THR A 39 -6.44 -5.09 -0.17
N THR A 40 -6.10 -5.97 0.78
CA THR A 40 -7.10 -6.65 1.63
C THR A 40 -7.24 -6.03 3.03
N GLU A 41 -6.19 -5.40 3.55
CA GLU A 41 -6.14 -4.90 4.92
C GLU A 41 -5.91 -3.39 5.01
N PHE A 42 -5.93 -2.63 3.89
CA PHE A 42 -5.63 -1.19 3.87
C PHE A 42 -6.27 -0.43 5.04
N GLY A 43 -7.60 -0.53 5.17
CA GLY A 43 -8.37 0.18 6.19
C GLY A 43 -8.15 -0.31 7.62
N LYS A 44 -7.45 -1.44 7.83
CA LYS A 44 -6.99 -1.91 9.15
C LYS A 44 -5.56 -1.45 9.44
N LEU A 45 -4.72 -1.37 8.40
CA LEU A 45 -3.32 -0.99 8.51
C LEU A 45 -3.15 0.53 8.65
N PHE A 46 -4.03 1.29 7.99
CA PHE A 46 -3.95 2.73 7.93
C PHE A 46 -5.29 3.38 8.22
N HIS A 47 -5.26 4.36 9.14
CA HIS A 47 -6.39 5.23 9.47
C HIS A 47 -6.03 6.71 9.30
N GLY A 48 -4.98 6.98 8.51
CA GLY A 48 -4.39 8.30 8.37
C GLY A 48 -3.51 8.37 7.12
N PRO A 49 -2.66 9.42 7.00
CA PRO A 49 -1.85 9.62 5.80
C PRO A 49 -0.88 8.46 5.58
N VAL A 50 -0.67 8.11 4.32
CA VAL A 50 0.25 7.07 3.85
C VAL A 50 1.08 7.68 2.74
N GLY A 51 2.39 7.42 2.73
CA GLY A 51 3.31 7.96 1.73
C GLY A 51 4.75 7.67 2.13
N THR A 52 5.70 8.26 1.41
CA THR A 52 7.10 8.26 1.79
C THR A 52 7.31 8.97 3.12
N LEU A 53 8.44 8.71 3.80
CA LEU A 53 8.77 9.43 5.03
C LEU A 53 8.89 10.94 4.81
N GLN A 54 9.32 11.37 3.62
CA GLN A 54 9.36 12.78 3.25
C GLN A 54 7.96 13.37 3.17
N GLU A 55 7.07 12.77 2.38
CA GLU A 55 5.68 13.24 2.24
C GLU A 55 4.92 13.25 3.57
N LEU A 56 5.16 12.25 4.44
CA LEU A 56 4.58 12.24 5.78
C LEU A 56 5.13 13.36 6.66
N THR A 57 6.39 13.74 6.47
CA THR A 57 7.03 14.86 7.19
C THR A 57 6.43 16.17 6.70
N ASP A 58 6.40 16.39 5.39
CA ASP A 58 5.81 17.59 4.77
C ASP A 58 4.34 17.76 5.17
N TYR A 59 3.56 16.67 5.16
CA TYR A 59 2.16 16.65 5.61
C TYR A 59 2.03 17.04 7.09
N CYS A 60 2.90 16.52 7.95
CA CYS A 60 2.84 16.83 9.38
C CYS A 60 3.25 18.27 9.66
N GLU A 61 4.28 18.78 8.98
CA GLU A 61 4.73 20.17 9.10
C GLU A 61 3.64 21.14 8.62
N HIS A 62 3.04 20.88 7.46
CA HIS A 62 1.96 21.70 6.90
C HIS A 62 0.73 21.79 7.81
N LEU A 63 0.46 20.76 8.61
CA LEU A 63 -0.68 20.70 9.53
C LEU A 63 -0.29 20.97 10.99
N GLU A 64 0.95 21.41 11.25
CA GLU A 64 1.49 21.65 12.60
C GLU A 64 1.34 20.43 13.54
N LYS A 65 1.37 19.22 12.97
CA LYS A 65 1.26 17.95 13.70
C LYS A 65 2.64 17.48 14.15
N ARG A 66 2.80 17.23 15.45
CA ARG A 66 4.07 16.75 16.02
C ARG A 66 4.40 15.28 15.70
N ARG A 67 3.41 14.45 15.34
CA ARG A 67 3.59 12.99 15.19
C ARG A 67 3.26 12.52 13.78
N ARG A 68 4.23 11.85 13.16
CA ARG A 68 4.08 11.11 11.90
C ARG A 68 3.43 9.76 12.17
N HIS A 69 2.09 9.73 12.20
CA HIS A 69 1.35 8.48 12.34
C HIS A 69 1.73 7.51 11.21
N PHE A 70 1.81 6.22 11.55
CA PHE A 70 2.12 5.13 10.59
C PHE A 70 3.47 5.22 9.87
N ALA A 71 4.41 6.07 10.30
CA ALA A 71 5.74 6.19 9.70
C ALA A 71 6.49 4.85 9.62
N ALA A 72 6.43 4.04 10.68
CA ALA A 72 7.06 2.71 10.71
C ALA A 72 6.43 1.75 9.68
N SER A 73 5.09 1.74 9.58
CA SER A 73 4.38 0.94 8.57
C SER A 73 4.73 1.40 7.16
N CYS A 74 4.75 2.72 6.92
CA CYS A 74 5.09 3.28 5.62
C CYS A 74 6.55 2.97 5.24
N GLN A 75 7.48 3.05 6.18
CA GLN A 75 8.87 2.67 5.95
C GLN A 75 9.01 1.18 5.61
N HIS A 76 8.28 0.31 6.32
CA HIS A 76 8.28 -1.13 6.06
C HIS A 76 7.78 -1.47 4.64
N PHE A 77 6.75 -0.77 4.14
CA PHE A 77 6.24 -0.99 2.79
C PHE A 77 7.05 -0.27 1.69
N HIS A 78 7.91 0.69 2.04
CA HIS A 78 8.74 1.44 1.10
C HIS A 78 10.09 0.77 0.81
N SER A 79 10.65 0.01 1.76
CA SER A 79 12.01 -0.56 1.67
C SER A 79 12.10 -1.97 1.09
N ASN A 80 11.08 -2.47 0.39
CA ASN A 80 11.10 -3.76 -0.30
C ASN A 80 11.05 -3.58 -1.81
#